data_AF-A0AA36NB83-F1
#
_entry.id   AF-A0AA36NB83-F1
#
_cell.length_a   1.000
_cell.length_b   1.000
_cell.length_c   1.000
_cell.angle_alpha   90.00
_cell.angle_beta   90.00
_cell.angle_gamma   90.00
#
_symmetry.space_group_name_H-M   'P 1'
#
loop_
_entity.id
_entity.type
_entity.pdbx_description
1 polymer ?
#
loop_
_entity_poly.entity_id
_entity_poly.type
_entity_poly.pdbx_seq_one_letter_code
_entity_poly.pdbx_strand_id
1 'polypeptide(L)'
;MAVTVKVASQAKWEPGMQESDLMDALPDGKSRVDQETEGIMLVSLGCFCGPKLSFKNIGRGAETLPFDWMRTRHEGLVHFLQNGWDERTNFNGFFEFTSKKVVPGCQMTTYRDYFHSFWHDDPTDPGMHERYKRRIKRFNSIDARSEAVLFVRTIPSTSELDQVPELLNLLMKRHGPQSILLLIIDFQHTVSGAAVVQGMDNIMVHFLAGSKHVNQEGLPAPPYGEAVNLALDWIVGRPVSVMQFDSWERIIRCADATDWGLGGLGGLYAFELTKEPPKEEPPEAVPEPLPQLPALPSAELQRYFAPKTLAHIGRVRVVPLGFSGLVKATVLAMGLPTEELPFDWLQISDAGLLHFLRKGFEAPIREGLGAGGQRPMEKRGFFDFATRREVPGTSLMMCRSHLHSFWHDDPADPKVRSKFEQQFERFNVLGKSGDTLLFVRAVATTYELGRAWELSQALSKKFGQQAVLVIICDFQSSSTGPMMVENVDDIMVYFLEAEAHKDQAPYRKPILMGLHWLSGKELPMSIAADFKALQACANPTSWGLTGLGRLHAVEGLSEPTSPSSPGLELTPGPQNQWLMDAKFEADKEL
;
A
#
# COMPACT_ATOMS: atom_id res chain seq x y z
N MET A 1 -13.49 8.14 1.56
CA MET A 1 -13.73 8.14 3.02
C MET A 1 -13.83 9.53 3.62
N ALA A 2 -12.88 10.47 3.46
CA ALA A 2 -13.04 11.81 4.06
C ALA A 2 -14.34 12.55 3.63
N VAL A 3 -14.80 12.37 2.38
CA VAL A 3 -16.10 12.85 1.91
C VAL A 3 -17.26 12.06 2.53
N THR A 4 -17.15 10.73 2.58
CA THR A 4 -18.12 9.82 3.21
C THR A 4 -18.33 10.15 4.70
N VAL A 5 -17.24 10.48 5.42
CA VAL A 5 -17.25 10.89 6.83
C VAL A 5 -17.99 12.22 7.02
N LYS A 6 -17.89 13.16 6.07
CA LYS A 6 -18.64 14.44 6.12
C LYS A 6 -20.13 14.29 5.85
N VAL A 7 -20.55 13.30 5.06
CA VAL A 7 -21.99 13.09 4.77
C VAL A 7 -22.63 12.21 5.84
N ALA A 8 -21.91 11.20 6.36
CA ALA A 8 -22.36 10.39 7.48
C ALA A 8 -22.63 11.22 8.75
N SER A 9 -21.93 12.36 8.94
CA SER A 9 -22.17 13.25 10.08
C SER A 9 -23.52 13.98 10.07
N GLN A 10 -24.26 13.96 8.95
CA GLN A 10 -25.62 14.52 8.87
C GLN A 10 -26.72 13.47 9.09
N ALA A 11 -26.41 12.19 8.95
CA ALA A 11 -27.36 11.13 9.27
C ALA A 11 -27.58 11.10 10.80
N LYS A 12 -28.84 11.01 11.24
CA LYS A 12 -29.13 10.84 12.67
C LYS A 12 -28.64 9.45 13.08
N TRP A 13 -27.65 9.41 13.95
CA TRP A 13 -27.18 8.16 14.54
C TRP A 13 -28.23 7.64 15.52
N GLU A 14 -28.79 6.47 15.23
CA GLU A 14 -29.67 5.77 16.15
C GLU A 14 -28.88 4.69 16.90
N PRO A 15 -29.17 4.45 18.21
CA PRO A 15 -28.53 3.37 18.95
C PRO A 15 -28.67 2.02 18.23
N GLY A 16 -27.55 1.34 17.99
CA GLY A 16 -27.49 0.06 17.28
C GLY A 16 -27.24 0.16 15.77
N MET A 17 -27.14 1.36 15.19
CA MET A 17 -26.65 1.54 13.83
C MET A 17 -25.14 1.34 13.73
N GLN A 18 -24.72 0.60 12.71
CA GLN A 18 -23.32 0.43 12.33
C GLN A 18 -22.96 1.35 11.15
N GLU A 19 -21.68 1.43 10.79
CA GLU A 19 -21.23 2.34 9.73
C GLU A 19 -21.85 1.96 8.38
N SER A 20 -22.06 0.66 8.10
CA SER A 20 -22.74 0.24 6.88
C SER A 20 -24.18 0.74 6.78
N ASP A 21 -24.89 0.84 7.90
CA ASP A 21 -26.26 1.36 7.94
C ASP A 21 -26.28 2.86 7.65
N LEU A 22 -25.28 3.60 8.13
CA LEU A 22 -25.09 5.02 7.80
C LEU A 22 -24.76 5.22 6.33
N MET A 23 -23.93 4.34 5.75
CA MET A 23 -23.60 4.38 4.33
C MET A 23 -24.79 3.99 3.44
N ASP A 24 -25.61 3.04 3.87
CA ASP A 24 -26.87 2.68 3.20
C ASP A 24 -27.85 3.86 3.18
N ALA A 25 -27.91 4.63 4.27
CA ALA A 25 -28.77 5.81 4.41
C ALA A 25 -28.31 7.04 3.60
N LEU A 26 -27.11 7.02 3.01
CA LEU A 26 -26.68 8.11 2.13
C LEU A 26 -27.67 8.28 0.97
N PRO A 27 -27.98 9.52 0.55
CA PRO A 27 -28.85 9.73 -0.60
C PRO A 27 -28.20 9.14 -1.85
N ASP A 28 -29.03 8.54 -2.68
CA ASP A 28 -28.61 8.10 -4.00
C ASP A 28 -28.34 9.33 -4.89
N GLY A 29 -27.37 9.18 -5.79
CA GLY A 29 -27.07 10.17 -6.81
C GLY A 29 -28.21 10.28 -7.83
N LYS A 30 -28.10 11.26 -8.73
CA LYS A 30 -29.04 11.37 -9.86
C LYS A 30 -29.00 10.08 -10.68
N SER A 31 -30.17 9.47 -10.90
CA SER A 31 -30.28 8.29 -11.76
C SER A 31 -29.62 8.56 -13.11
N ARG A 32 -28.70 7.68 -13.49
CA ARG A 32 -27.99 7.70 -14.79
C ARG A 32 -28.44 6.57 -15.72
N VAL A 33 -29.51 5.86 -15.35
CA VAL A 33 -30.08 4.76 -16.12
C VAL A 33 -31.40 5.19 -16.73
N ASP A 34 -31.83 4.45 -17.74
CA ASP A 34 -33.10 4.62 -18.45
C ASP A 34 -33.97 3.36 -18.31
N GLN A 35 -35.14 3.37 -18.94
CA GLN A 35 -36.14 2.29 -18.81
C GLN A 35 -35.63 0.91 -19.24
N GLU A 36 -34.70 0.82 -20.20
CA GLU A 36 -34.19 -0.48 -20.67
C GLU A 36 -33.21 -1.09 -19.66
N THR A 37 -32.45 -0.25 -18.96
CA THR A 37 -31.42 -0.67 -18.00
C THR A 37 -31.92 -0.70 -16.56
N GLU A 38 -33.07 -0.08 -16.27
CA GLU A 38 -33.70 -0.01 -14.95
C GLU A 38 -34.08 -1.40 -14.41
N GLY A 39 -34.50 -2.33 -15.27
CA GLY A 39 -34.88 -3.70 -14.90
C GLY A 39 -33.72 -4.62 -14.51
N ILE A 40 -32.47 -4.29 -14.84
CA ILE A 40 -31.32 -5.17 -14.59
C ILE A 40 -30.87 -5.03 -13.14
N MET A 41 -31.00 -6.08 -12.32
CA MET A 41 -30.55 -6.04 -10.92
C MET A 41 -29.02 -5.90 -10.82
N LEU A 42 -28.54 -5.03 -9.92
CA LEU A 42 -27.11 -4.86 -9.62
C LEU A 42 -26.74 -5.55 -8.31
N VAL A 43 -25.67 -6.36 -8.33
CA VAL A 43 -25.24 -7.15 -7.17
C VAL A 43 -23.74 -6.96 -6.95
N SER A 44 -23.32 -6.41 -5.81
CA SER A 44 -21.90 -6.42 -5.44
C SER A 44 -21.48 -7.81 -4.98
N LEU A 45 -20.28 -8.24 -5.38
CA LEU A 45 -19.60 -9.43 -4.87
C LEU A 45 -18.43 -9.07 -3.93
N GLY A 46 -18.40 -7.86 -3.37
CA GLY A 46 -17.45 -7.46 -2.32
C GLY A 46 -16.06 -7.09 -2.84
N CYS A 47 -15.01 -7.55 -2.14
CA CYS A 47 -13.60 -7.06 -2.18
C CYS A 47 -13.43 -5.66 -1.59
N PHE A 48 -14.33 -4.75 -1.91
CA PHE A 48 -14.30 -3.36 -1.48
C PHE A 48 -15.72 -2.78 -1.44
N CYS A 49 -15.94 -1.71 -0.67
CA CYS A 49 -17.24 -1.01 -0.63
C CYS A 49 -17.53 -0.17 -1.89
N GLY A 50 -16.53 0.00 -2.76
CA GLY A 50 -16.61 0.82 -3.95
C GLY A 50 -17.75 0.45 -4.92
N PRO A 51 -18.05 -0.83 -5.25
CA PRO A 51 -19.16 -1.17 -6.15
C PRO A 51 -20.50 -0.66 -5.62
N LYS A 52 -20.81 -0.88 -4.34
CA LYS A 52 -22.04 -0.37 -3.71
C LYS A 52 -22.11 1.15 -3.72
N LEU A 53 -21.01 1.83 -3.39
CA LEU A 53 -20.94 3.30 -3.48
C LEU A 53 -21.14 3.79 -4.91
N SER A 54 -20.63 3.07 -5.90
CA SER A 54 -20.87 3.36 -7.32
C SER A 54 -22.31 3.14 -7.72
N PHE A 55 -23.00 2.11 -7.22
CA PHE A 55 -24.43 1.91 -7.45
C PHE A 55 -25.24 3.08 -6.90
N LYS A 56 -24.99 3.48 -5.65
CA LYS A 56 -25.63 4.67 -5.05
C LYS A 56 -25.36 5.92 -5.89
N ASN A 57 -24.12 6.13 -6.32
CA ASN A 57 -23.74 7.30 -7.13
C ASN A 57 -24.43 7.38 -8.49
N ILE A 58 -24.79 6.24 -9.11
CA ILE A 58 -25.55 6.20 -10.37
C ILE A 58 -27.07 6.14 -10.16
N GLY A 59 -27.56 6.25 -8.92
CA GLY A 59 -28.97 6.22 -8.56
C GLY A 59 -29.60 4.83 -8.51
N ARG A 60 -28.79 3.79 -8.28
CA ARG A 60 -29.19 2.36 -8.25
C ARG A 60 -28.82 1.69 -6.93
N GLY A 61 -28.80 2.46 -5.84
CA GLY A 61 -28.29 2.05 -4.54
C GLY A 61 -29.27 1.31 -3.63
N ALA A 62 -30.51 1.10 -4.08
CA ALA A 62 -31.66 0.81 -3.23
C ALA A 62 -31.55 -0.48 -2.38
N GLU A 63 -31.07 -1.59 -2.95
CA GLU A 63 -31.01 -2.86 -2.23
C GLU A 63 -29.63 -3.12 -1.63
N THR A 64 -29.59 -3.45 -0.34
CA THR A 64 -28.35 -3.88 0.32
C THR A 64 -28.25 -5.40 0.40
N LEU A 65 -27.13 -5.92 -0.07
CA LEU A 65 -26.80 -7.34 -0.20
C LEU A 65 -25.60 -7.70 0.69
N PRO A 66 -25.35 -8.99 0.98
CA PRO A 66 -24.39 -9.36 2.02
C PRO A 66 -22.95 -8.97 1.70
N PHE A 67 -22.60 -8.78 0.43
CA PHE A 67 -21.22 -8.46 0.04
C PHE A 67 -20.96 -6.96 -0.17
N ASP A 68 -21.97 -6.09 -0.02
CA ASP A 68 -21.87 -4.67 -0.36
C ASP A 68 -20.81 -3.89 0.44
N TRP A 69 -20.67 -4.23 1.72
CA TRP A 69 -19.86 -3.47 2.69
C TRP A 69 -18.72 -4.29 3.29
N MET A 70 -18.45 -5.47 2.73
CA MET A 70 -17.38 -6.34 3.20
C MET A 70 -16.31 -6.57 2.14
N ARG A 71 -15.15 -6.99 2.62
CA ARG A 71 -14.10 -7.50 1.74
C ARG A 71 -14.21 -9.00 1.68
N THR A 72 -14.02 -9.56 0.50
CA THR A 72 -14.12 -10.99 0.23
C THR A 72 -13.00 -11.39 -0.70
N ARG A 73 -12.38 -12.54 -0.43
CA ARG A 73 -11.51 -13.22 -1.39
C ARG A 73 -12.34 -14.02 -2.40
N HIS A 74 -11.71 -14.45 -3.48
CA HIS A 74 -12.29 -15.41 -4.40
C HIS A 74 -12.73 -16.68 -3.67
N GLU A 75 -11.85 -17.28 -2.85
CA GLU A 75 -12.13 -18.51 -2.13
C GLU A 75 -13.31 -18.35 -1.17
N GLY A 76 -13.46 -17.15 -0.59
CA GLY A 76 -14.60 -16.83 0.27
C GLY A 76 -15.91 -16.77 -0.50
N LEU A 77 -15.92 -16.10 -1.66
CA LEU A 77 -17.09 -16.07 -2.53
C LEU A 77 -17.50 -17.47 -2.98
N VAL A 78 -16.54 -18.28 -3.45
CA VAL A 78 -16.79 -19.67 -3.84
C VAL A 78 -17.34 -20.46 -2.66
N HIS A 79 -16.72 -20.38 -1.48
CA HIS A 79 -17.19 -21.04 -0.27
C HIS A 79 -18.64 -20.67 0.08
N PHE A 80 -18.98 -19.38 0.09
CA PHE A 80 -20.34 -18.93 0.43
C PHE A 80 -21.35 -19.25 -0.68
N LEU A 81 -20.96 -19.17 -1.95
CA LEU A 81 -21.82 -19.57 -3.06
C LEU A 81 -22.07 -21.07 -3.09
N GLN A 82 -21.09 -21.90 -2.70
CA GLN A 82 -21.20 -23.35 -2.65
C GLN A 82 -21.84 -23.89 -1.36
N ASN A 83 -21.80 -23.14 -0.27
CA ASN A 83 -22.38 -23.56 1.02
C ASN A 83 -23.60 -22.71 1.42
N GLY A 84 -24.07 -21.79 0.57
CA GLY A 84 -25.12 -20.85 0.90
C GLY A 84 -26.54 -21.25 0.53
N TRP A 85 -26.74 -22.46 -0.01
CA TRP A 85 -28.04 -22.94 -0.55
C TRP A 85 -28.84 -23.77 0.45
N ASP A 86 -28.14 -24.53 1.30
CA ASP A 86 -28.79 -25.33 2.31
C ASP A 86 -29.16 -24.39 3.48
N GLU A 87 -30.44 -24.30 3.82
CA GLU A 87 -30.90 -23.52 4.98
C GLU A 87 -30.21 -23.97 6.28
N ARG A 88 -29.68 -25.21 6.32
CA ARG A 88 -28.90 -25.74 7.44
C ARG A 88 -27.49 -25.15 7.50
N THR A 89 -26.89 -24.83 6.36
CA THR A 89 -25.54 -24.23 6.31
C THR A 89 -25.62 -22.71 6.22
N ASN A 90 -26.59 -22.14 5.52
CA ASN A 90 -26.95 -20.71 5.45
C ASN A 90 -25.76 -19.74 5.58
N PHE A 91 -24.77 -19.90 4.69
CA PHE A 91 -23.51 -19.14 4.73
C PHE A 91 -22.69 -19.46 6.00
N ASN A 92 -22.44 -20.75 6.26
CA ASN A 92 -21.72 -21.18 7.44
C ASN A 92 -20.33 -20.54 7.49
N GLY A 93 -19.94 -20.03 8.65
CA GLY A 93 -18.70 -19.27 8.84
C GLY A 93 -18.75 -17.81 8.41
N PHE A 94 -19.88 -17.29 7.90
CA PHE A 94 -19.96 -15.90 7.43
C PHE A 94 -19.87 -14.84 8.53
N PHE A 95 -20.21 -15.18 9.78
CA PHE A 95 -20.03 -14.28 10.91
C PHE A 95 -18.78 -14.60 11.74
N GLU A 96 -18.03 -15.64 11.34
CA GLU A 96 -16.82 -16.04 12.03
C GLU A 96 -15.67 -15.14 11.60
N PHE A 97 -14.82 -14.81 12.56
CA PHE A 97 -13.58 -14.08 12.31
C PHE A 97 -12.48 -14.64 13.21
N THR A 98 -11.27 -14.51 12.70
CA THR A 98 -10.06 -15.02 13.33
C THR A 98 -9.36 -13.92 14.14
N SER A 99 -9.37 -12.67 13.67
CA SER A 99 -8.80 -11.55 14.42
C SER A 99 -9.70 -10.32 14.47
N LYS A 100 -9.55 -9.56 15.55
CA LYS A 100 -10.14 -8.23 15.76
C LYS A 100 -9.01 -7.22 15.90
N LYS A 101 -8.96 -6.21 15.05
CA LYS A 101 -7.90 -5.20 15.06
C LYS A 101 -8.47 -3.79 15.00
N VAL A 102 -7.98 -2.91 15.88
CA VAL A 102 -8.21 -1.48 15.74
C VAL A 102 -7.44 -1.00 14.51
N VAL A 103 -8.12 -0.28 13.62
CA VAL A 103 -7.52 0.24 12.39
C VAL A 103 -6.65 1.45 12.73
N PRO A 104 -5.34 1.44 12.44
CA PRO A 104 -4.48 2.57 12.73
C PRO A 104 -4.98 3.87 12.06
N GLY A 105 -5.13 4.93 12.85
CA GLY A 105 -5.49 6.27 12.37
C GLY A 105 -6.98 6.54 12.19
N CYS A 106 -7.87 5.61 12.54
CA CYS A 106 -9.30 5.88 12.64
C CYS A 106 -9.93 5.14 13.82
N GLN A 107 -11.15 5.52 14.18
CA GLN A 107 -11.91 4.88 15.27
C GLN A 107 -12.63 3.60 14.80
N MET A 108 -12.12 2.93 13.77
CA MET A 108 -12.71 1.72 13.23
C MET A 108 -12.05 0.48 13.84
N THR A 109 -12.84 -0.58 13.99
CA THR A 109 -12.33 -1.91 14.31
C THR A 109 -12.68 -2.85 13.16
N THR A 110 -11.70 -3.57 12.66
CA THR A 110 -11.91 -4.60 11.63
C THR A 110 -11.92 -5.99 12.25
N TYR A 111 -12.77 -6.84 11.68
CA TYR A 111 -12.92 -8.25 12.02
C TYR A 111 -12.53 -9.05 10.79
N ARG A 112 -11.46 -9.83 10.90
CA ARG A 112 -10.83 -10.47 9.74
C ARG A 112 -10.83 -11.97 9.87
N ASP A 113 -11.13 -12.61 8.77
CA ASP A 113 -10.95 -14.03 8.56
C ASP A 113 -10.07 -14.26 7.31
N TYR A 114 -9.76 -15.53 7.03
CA TYR A 114 -9.18 -15.91 5.75
C TYR A 114 -10.11 -15.57 4.58
N PHE A 115 -11.40 -15.92 4.66
CA PHE A 115 -12.31 -15.81 3.51
C PHE A 115 -12.80 -14.38 3.25
N HIS A 116 -12.97 -13.60 4.31
CA HIS A 116 -13.63 -12.31 4.27
C HIS A 116 -13.23 -11.43 5.46
N SER A 117 -13.64 -10.17 5.43
CA SER A 117 -13.52 -9.29 6.60
C SER A 117 -14.60 -8.21 6.63
N PHE A 118 -14.98 -7.86 7.86
CA PHE A 118 -15.86 -6.74 8.16
C PHE A 118 -15.04 -5.52 8.56
N TRP A 119 -15.29 -4.42 7.87
CA TRP A 119 -14.61 -3.13 8.10
C TRP A 119 -15.56 -2.07 8.65
N HIS A 120 -16.82 -2.16 8.26
CA HIS A 120 -17.87 -1.19 8.59
C HIS A 120 -18.89 -1.73 9.59
N ASP A 121 -18.75 -3.00 9.94
CA ASP A 121 -19.72 -3.75 10.72
C ASP A 121 -19.04 -4.58 11.81
N ASP A 122 -19.76 -4.79 12.90
CA ASP A 122 -19.34 -5.59 14.05
C ASP A 122 -20.08 -6.94 14.06
N PRO A 123 -19.45 -8.05 13.63
CA PRO A 123 -20.06 -9.38 13.61
C PRO A 123 -20.29 -9.95 15.00
N THR A 124 -19.94 -9.26 16.09
CA THR A 124 -20.34 -9.64 17.45
C THR A 124 -21.68 -9.05 17.87
N ASP A 125 -22.21 -8.09 17.10
CA ASP A 125 -23.53 -7.48 17.34
C ASP A 125 -24.66 -8.38 16.82
N PRO A 126 -25.58 -8.85 17.69
CA PRO A 126 -26.75 -9.62 17.28
C PRO A 126 -27.64 -8.89 16.27
N GLY A 127 -27.73 -7.55 16.37
CA GLY A 127 -28.52 -6.74 15.44
C GLY A 127 -27.99 -6.84 14.00
N MET A 128 -26.67 -6.86 13.83
CA MET A 128 -26.04 -7.08 12.53
C MET A 128 -26.39 -8.46 11.96
N HIS A 129 -26.36 -9.51 12.78
CA HIS A 129 -26.69 -10.87 12.34
C HIS A 129 -28.08 -10.94 11.74
N GLU A 130 -29.07 -10.32 12.39
CA GLU A 130 -30.43 -10.27 11.87
C GLU A 130 -30.52 -9.53 10.53
N ARG A 131 -29.82 -8.39 10.40
CA ARG A 131 -29.77 -7.63 9.13
C ARG A 131 -29.14 -8.47 8.02
N TYR A 132 -27.98 -9.06 8.27
CA TYR A 132 -27.26 -9.86 7.29
C TYR A 132 -27.98 -11.15 6.92
N LYS A 133 -28.66 -11.82 7.85
CA LYS A 133 -29.53 -12.97 7.52
C LYS A 133 -30.61 -12.60 6.52
N ARG A 134 -31.21 -11.40 6.63
CA ARG A 134 -32.15 -10.88 5.62
C ARG A 134 -31.46 -10.57 4.30
N ARG A 135 -30.27 -9.94 4.32
CA ARG A 135 -29.46 -9.67 3.12
C ARG A 135 -29.09 -10.97 2.39
N ILE A 136 -28.66 -12.00 3.12
CA ILE A 136 -28.34 -13.35 2.60
C ILE A 136 -29.58 -14.01 2.02
N LYS A 137 -30.73 -13.96 2.71
CA LYS A 137 -31.99 -14.50 2.18
C LYS A 137 -32.36 -13.84 0.84
N ARG A 138 -32.24 -12.51 0.74
CA ARG A 138 -32.46 -11.78 -0.52
C ARG A 138 -31.50 -12.20 -1.62
N PHE A 139 -30.21 -12.29 -1.30
CA PHE A 139 -29.19 -12.76 -2.23
C PHE A 139 -29.50 -14.16 -2.76
N ASN A 140 -29.94 -15.07 -1.87
CA ASN A 140 -30.31 -16.42 -2.23
C ASN A 140 -31.58 -16.52 -3.08
N SER A 141 -32.47 -15.52 -3.00
CA SER A 141 -33.69 -15.46 -3.82
C SER A 141 -33.49 -14.84 -5.21
N ILE A 142 -32.29 -14.37 -5.54
CA ILE A 142 -31.98 -13.82 -6.86
C ILE A 142 -32.15 -14.92 -7.92
N ASP A 143 -33.01 -14.66 -8.92
CA ASP A 143 -33.28 -15.53 -10.06
C ASP A 143 -32.94 -14.80 -11.38
N ALA A 144 -31.91 -15.28 -12.06
CA ALA A 144 -31.43 -14.82 -13.34
C ALA A 144 -31.74 -15.85 -14.45
N ARG A 145 -32.89 -16.53 -14.38
CA ARG A 145 -33.34 -17.44 -15.46
C ARG A 145 -34.09 -16.71 -16.57
N SER A 146 -34.88 -15.70 -16.22
CA SER A 146 -35.71 -14.95 -17.17
C SER A 146 -35.21 -13.52 -17.42
N GLU A 147 -34.52 -12.93 -16.45
CA GLU A 147 -34.03 -11.55 -16.51
C GLU A 147 -32.55 -11.48 -16.17
N ALA A 148 -31.85 -10.50 -16.76
CA ALA A 148 -30.42 -10.33 -16.53
C ALA A 148 -30.14 -9.78 -15.13
N VAL A 149 -29.13 -10.37 -14.49
CA VAL A 149 -28.58 -9.88 -13.21
C VAL A 149 -27.10 -9.59 -13.41
N LEU A 150 -26.71 -8.35 -13.14
CA LEU A 150 -25.33 -7.90 -13.24
C LEU A 150 -24.64 -8.01 -11.87
N PHE A 151 -23.79 -9.02 -11.74
CA PHE A 151 -22.87 -9.17 -10.63
C PHE A 151 -21.60 -8.36 -10.90
N VAL A 152 -21.17 -7.55 -9.93
CA VAL A 152 -20.00 -6.67 -10.03
C VAL A 152 -18.96 -7.08 -9.01
N ARG A 153 -17.76 -7.40 -9.47
CA ARG A 153 -16.64 -7.85 -8.65
C ARG A 153 -15.39 -7.05 -8.97
N THR A 154 -14.77 -6.46 -7.96
CA THR A 154 -13.39 -5.99 -8.05
C THR A 154 -12.46 -7.06 -7.51
N ILE A 155 -11.32 -7.31 -8.15
CA ILE A 155 -10.36 -8.31 -7.66
C ILE A 155 -9.39 -7.69 -6.64
N PRO A 156 -9.10 -8.36 -5.52
CA PRO A 156 -8.13 -7.91 -4.55
C PRO A 156 -6.69 -8.14 -5.01
N SER A 157 -6.47 -9.16 -5.85
CA SER A 157 -5.18 -9.49 -6.44
C SER A 157 -5.36 -10.00 -7.88
N THR A 158 -4.42 -9.70 -8.77
CA THR A 158 -4.39 -10.31 -10.12
C THR A 158 -4.23 -11.82 -10.09
N SER A 159 -3.74 -12.39 -8.99
CA SER A 159 -3.69 -13.85 -8.81
C SER A 159 -5.08 -14.51 -8.77
N GLU A 160 -6.16 -13.76 -8.51
CA GLU A 160 -7.53 -14.30 -8.57
C GLU A 160 -8.04 -14.51 -10.00
N LEU A 161 -7.37 -13.93 -11.02
CA LEU A 161 -7.85 -14.00 -12.40
C LEU A 161 -7.97 -15.43 -12.93
N ASP A 162 -7.06 -16.32 -12.56
CA ASP A 162 -7.08 -17.73 -12.97
C ASP A 162 -8.36 -18.45 -12.51
N GLN A 163 -9.01 -17.96 -11.45
CA GLN A 163 -10.16 -18.60 -10.82
C GLN A 163 -11.50 -17.99 -11.28
N VAL A 164 -11.50 -16.82 -11.93
CA VAL A 164 -12.73 -16.10 -12.34
C VAL A 164 -13.69 -16.95 -13.19
N PRO A 165 -13.24 -17.78 -14.16
CA PRO A 165 -14.15 -18.64 -14.90
C PRO A 165 -14.94 -19.61 -14.00
N GLU A 166 -14.36 -20.10 -12.91
CA GLU A 166 -15.06 -20.91 -11.91
C GLU A 166 -16.18 -20.12 -11.23
N LEU A 167 -15.88 -18.89 -10.79
CA LEU A 167 -16.87 -18.00 -10.17
C LEU A 167 -18.05 -17.71 -11.11
N LEU A 168 -17.78 -17.40 -12.38
CA LEU A 168 -18.85 -17.16 -13.37
C LEU A 168 -19.75 -18.39 -13.52
N ASN A 169 -19.15 -19.58 -13.66
CA ASN A 169 -19.89 -20.83 -13.76
C ASN A 169 -20.75 -21.09 -12.52
N LEU A 170 -20.24 -20.78 -11.31
CA LEU A 170 -21.01 -20.91 -10.07
C LEU A 170 -22.19 -19.94 -10.01
N LEU A 171 -22.01 -18.68 -10.43
CA LEU A 171 -23.09 -17.69 -10.50
C LEU A 171 -24.19 -18.17 -11.47
N MET A 172 -23.81 -18.59 -12.68
CA MET A 172 -24.76 -19.07 -13.68
C MET A 172 -25.49 -20.33 -13.21
N LYS A 173 -24.78 -21.28 -12.59
CA LYS A 173 -25.38 -22.49 -12.02
C LYS A 173 -26.36 -22.15 -10.88
N ARG A 174 -26.06 -21.13 -10.09
CA ARG A 174 -26.85 -20.77 -8.90
C ARG A 174 -28.07 -19.94 -9.25
N HIS A 175 -27.86 -18.84 -9.95
CA HIS A 175 -28.89 -17.83 -10.19
C HIS A 175 -29.55 -18.01 -11.56
N GLY A 176 -28.86 -18.58 -12.55
CA GLY A 176 -29.43 -18.86 -13.87
C GLY A 176 -28.54 -18.35 -15.01
N PRO A 177 -28.85 -18.73 -16.25
CA PRO A 177 -28.02 -18.43 -17.43
C PRO A 177 -27.90 -16.94 -17.76
N GLN A 178 -28.77 -16.08 -17.24
CA GLN A 178 -28.70 -14.61 -17.41
C GLN A 178 -27.91 -13.94 -16.27
N SER A 179 -27.08 -14.71 -15.55
CA SER A 179 -26.09 -14.16 -14.62
C SER A 179 -24.93 -13.60 -15.41
N ILE A 180 -24.68 -12.30 -15.28
CA ILE A 180 -23.64 -11.58 -16.02
C ILE A 180 -22.63 -11.02 -15.02
N LEU A 181 -21.34 -11.20 -15.28
CA LEU A 181 -20.27 -10.73 -14.41
C LEU A 181 -19.55 -9.52 -15.04
N LEU A 182 -19.55 -8.39 -14.34
CA LEU A 182 -18.59 -7.32 -14.56
C LEU A 182 -17.41 -7.50 -13.59
N LEU A 183 -16.27 -7.90 -14.13
CA LEU A 183 -15.00 -8.00 -13.40
C LEU A 183 -14.19 -6.72 -13.57
N ILE A 184 -13.83 -6.06 -12.47
CA ILE A 184 -13.04 -4.83 -12.48
C ILE A 184 -11.64 -5.14 -11.94
N ILE A 185 -10.63 -4.78 -12.74
CA ILE A 185 -9.22 -4.91 -12.39
C ILE A 185 -8.71 -3.49 -12.16
N ASP A 186 -8.36 -3.16 -10.92
CA ASP A 186 -7.94 -1.83 -10.53
C ASP A 186 -6.45 -1.56 -10.77
N PHE A 187 -6.08 -0.27 -10.83
CA PHE A 187 -4.71 0.23 -10.97
C PHE A 187 -3.99 -0.22 -12.26
N GLN A 188 -4.74 -0.34 -13.34
CA GLN A 188 -4.21 -0.75 -14.66
C GLN A 188 -3.66 0.45 -15.43
N HIS A 189 -2.53 0.24 -16.11
CA HIS A 189 -1.80 1.24 -16.88
C HIS A 189 -1.34 0.73 -18.26
N THR A 190 -1.14 -0.59 -18.43
CA THR A 190 -0.83 -1.21 -19.72
C THR A 190 -2.05 -1.27 -20.63
N VAL A 191 -3.21 -1.61 -20.06
CA VAL A 191 -4.50 -1.68 -20.75
C VAL A 191 -5.54 -0.91 -19.94
N SER A 192 -6.50 -0.25 -20.60
CA SER A 192 -7.56 0.53 -19.95
C SER A 192 -8.87 0.42 -20.73
N GLY A 193 -9.99 0.36 -20.01
CA GLY A 193 -11.35 0.26 -20.57
C GLY A 193 -11.93 -1.15 -20.53
N ALA A 194 -13.09 -1.32 -21.17
CA ALA A 194 -13.81 -2.59 -21.19
C ALA A 194 -13.29 -3.57 -22.24
N ALA A 195 -13.43 -4.84 -21.91
CA ALA A 195 -13.02 -5.98 -22.70
C ALA A 195 -14.03 -7.12 -22.60
N VAL A 196 -14.17 -7.86 -23.70
CA VAL A 196 -14.94 -9.11 -23.79
C VAL A 196 -14.01 -10.23 -24.26
N VAL A 197 -14.37 -11.46 -23.93
CA VAL A 197 -13.60 -12.66 -24.28
C VAL A 197 -14.43 -13.53 -25.21
N GLN A 198 -13.84 -13.95 -26.33
CA GLN A 198 -14.52 -14.80 -27.30
C GLN A 198 -15.00 -16.10 -26.66
N GLY A 199 -16.29 -16.41 -26.81
CA GLY A 199 -16.91 -17.61 -26.24
C GLY A 199 -17.32 -17.48 -24.77
N MET A 200 -17.20 -16.30 -24.16
CA MET A 200 -17.65 -16.02 -22.79
C MET A 200 -18.65 -14.85 -22.78
N ASP A 201 -19.88 -15.09 -23.23
CA ASP A 201 -20.89 -14.04 -23.43
C ASP A 201 -21.43 -13.43 -22.12
N ASN A 202 -21.18 -14.09 -20.98
CA ASN A 202 -21.67 -13.68 -19.67
C ASN A 202 -20.64 -12.91 -18.82
N ILE A 203 -19.53 -12.44 -19.41
CA ILE A 203 -18.52 -11.67 -18.67
C ILE A 203 -18.01 -10.46 -19.46
N MET A 204 -17.90 -9.33 -18.77
CA MET A 204 -17.15 -8.16 -19.19
C MET A 204 -16.02 -7.91 -18.19
N VAL A 205 -14.82 -7.65 -18.70
CA VAL A 205 -13.66 -7.23 -17.90
C VAL A 205 -13.45 -5.74 -18.09
N HIS A 206 -13.19 -4.99 -17.02
CA HIS A 206 -12.87 -3.57 -17.09
C HIS A 206 -11.51 -3.30 -16.43
N PHE A 207 -10.54 -2.89 -17.23
CA PHE A 207 -9.22 -2.45 -16.76
C PHE A 207 -9.33 -0.98 -16.32
N LEU A 208 -9.26 -0.73 -15.01
CA LEU A 208 -9.50 0.60 -14.44
C LEU A 208 -8.21 1.26 -13.99
N ALA A 209 -7.94 2.45 -14.51
CA ALA A 209 -6.81 3.27 -14.08
C ALA A 209 -6.96 3.77 -12.64
N GLY A 210 -5.85 3.83 -11.90
CA GLY A 210 -5.84 4.28 -10.50
C GLY A 210 -6.35 5.72 -10.30
N SER A 211 -6.25 6.57 -11.34
CA SER A 211 -6.75 7.95 -11.31
C SER A 211 -8.27 8.05 -11.10
N LYS A 212 -9.03 6.98 -11.35
CA LYS A 212 -10.49 6.95 -11.16
C LYS A 212 -10.91 6.85 -9.70
N HIS A 213 -10.00 6.44 -8.80
CA HIS A 213 -10.26 6.33 -7.35
C HIS A 213 -10.28 7.66 -6.63
N VAL A 214 -9.85 8.73 -7.30
CA VAL A 214 -9.87 10.09 -6.76
C VAL A 214 -10.67 11.00 -7.67
N ASN A 215 -11.43 11.93 -7.10
CA ASN A 215 -12.10 12.98 -7.85
C ASN A 215 -11.08 14.08 -8.24
N GLN A 216 -11.55 15.11 -8.93
CA GLN A 216 -10.71 16.26 -9.33
C GLN A 216 -10.08 17.01 -8.14
N GLU A 217 -10.64 16.85 -6.94
CA GLU A 217 -10.15 17.43 -5.69
C GLU A 217 -9.15 16.49 -4.97
N GLY A 218 -8.81 15.35 -5.57
CA GLY A 218 -7.94 14.33 -4.96
C GLY A 218 -8.62 13.54 -3.83
N LEU A 219 -9.94 13.66 -3.67
CA LEU A 219 -10.71 12.96 -2.64
C LEU A 219 -11.22 11.62 -3.16
N PRO A 220 -11.38 10.60 -2.31
CA PRO A 220 -11.87 9.30 -2.75
C PRO A 220 -13.23 9.40 -3.47
N ALA A 221 -13.29 8.84 -4.69
CA ALA A 221 -14.48 8.82 -5.54
C ALA A 221 -15.09 7.40 -5.61
N PRO A 222 -16.39 7.25 -5.92
CA PRO A 222 -17.00 5.97 -6.27
C PRO A 222 -16.61 5.57 -7.71
N PRO A 223 -15.55 4.76 -7.91
CA PRO A 223 -14.77 4.78 -9.15
C PRO A 223 -15.40 3.96 -10.28
N TYR A 224 -16.41 3.13 -9.98
CA TYR A 224 -16.90 2.10 -10.88
C TYR A 224 -18.17 2.47 -11.65
N GLY A 225 -18.74 3.66 -11.43
CA GLY A 225 -20.02 4.03 -12.05
C GLY A 225 -19.99 4.01 -13.59
N GLU A 226 -18.87 4.42 -14.19
CA GLU A 226 -18.67 4.38 -15.64
C GLU A 226 -18.63 2.93 -16.17
N ALA A 227 -17.87 2.05 -15.50
CA ALA A 227 -17.77 0.63 -15.86
C ALA A 227 -19.13 -0.08 -15.73
N VAL A 228 -19.90 0.23 -14.67
CA VAL A 228 -21.24 -0.33 -14.46
C VAL A 228 -22.22 0.12 -15.54
N ASN A 229 -22.24 1.41 -15.89
CA ASN A 229 -23.10 1.91 -16.96
C ASN A 229 -22.75 1.28 -18.32
N LEU A 230 -21.45 1.14 -18.62
CA LEU A 230 -20.99 0.51 -19.85
C LEU A 230 -21.40 -0.97 -19.94
N ALA A 231 -21.34 -1.69 -18.81
CA ALA A 231 -21.84 -3.07 -18.74
C ALA A 231 -23.36 -3.13 -18.91
N LEU A 232 -24.12 -2.21 -18.33
CA LEU A 232 -25.58 -2.13 -18.52
C LEU A 232 -25.94 -1.89 -20.00
N ASP A 233 -25.27 -0.94 -20.66
CA ASP A 233 -25.46 -0.67 -22.09
C ASP A 233 -25.15 -1.91 -22.94
N TRP A 234 -24.08 -2.64 -22.61
CA TRP A 234 -23.73 -3.90 -23.27
C TRP A 234 -24.81 -4.97 -23.12
N ILE A 235 -25.37 -5.14 -21.91
CA ILE A 235 -26.39 -6.16 -21.63
C ILE A 235 -27.67 -5.92 -22.43
N VAL A 236 -28.08 -4.64 -22.59
CA VAL A 236 -29.28 -4.29 -23.37
C VAL A 236 -29.00 -4.19 -24.89
N GLY A 237 -27.79 -4.54 -25.33
CA GLY A 237 -27.42 -4.60 -26.75
C GLY A 237 -27.10 -3.24 -27.38
N ARG A 238 -26.80 -2.21 -26.59
CA ARG A 238 -26.36 -0.92 -27.12
C ARG A 238 -24.92 -1.00 -27.61
N PRO A 239 -24.55 -0.20 -28.63
CA PRO A 239 -23.16 -0.12 -29.07
C PRO A 239 -22.24 0.39 -27.96
N VAL A 240 -21.26 -0.43 -27.59
CA VAL A 240 -20.22 -0.08 -26.61
C VAL A 240 -18.83 -0.29 -27.22
N SER A 241 -17.88 0.57 -26.85
CA SER A 241 -16.48 0.41 -27.26
C SER A 241 -15.81 -0.61 -26.34
N VAL A 242 -15.62 -1.84 -26.82
CA VAL A 242 -14.98 -2.93 -26.08
C VAL A 242 -13.79 -3.49 -26.84
N MET A 243 -12.73 -3.80 -26.11
CA MET A 243 -11.65 -4.64 -26.63
C MET A 243 -12.12 -6.08 -26.74
N GLN A 244 -11.67 -6.80 -27.76
CA GLN A 244 -11.97 -8.22 -27.93
C GLN A 244 -10.71 -9.05 -27.73
N PHE A 245 -10.79 -10.02 -26.82
CA PHE A 245 -9.75 -10.98 -26.53
C PHE A 245 -10.18 -12.37 -27.04
N ASP A 246 -9.23 -13.13 -27.57
CA ASP A 246 -9.45 -14.48 -28.09
C ASP A 246 -9.52 -15.54 -26.98
N SER A 247 -9.03 -15.22 -25.78
CA SER A 247 -8.81 -16.16 -24.70
C SER A 247 -8.71 -15.45 -23.34
N TRP A 248 -9.00 -16.19 -22.27
CA TRP A 248 -8.87 -15.69 -20.89
C TRP A 248 -7.39 -15.50 -20.50
N GLU A 249 -6.51 -16.37 -21.00
CA GLU A 249 -5.07 -16.30 -20.80
C GLU A 249 -4.49 -14.97 -21.30
N ARG A 250 -5.07 -14.41 -22.37
CA ARG A 250 -4.65 -13.12 -22.89
C ARG A 250 -5.08 -11.97 -21.97
N ILE A 251 -6.24 -12.05 -21.30
CA ILE A 251 -6.63 -11.10 -20.24
C ILE A 251 -5.61 -11.11 -19.12
N ILE A 252 -5.25 -12.29 -18.60
CA ILE A 252 -4.26 -12.45 -17.51
C ILE A 252 -2.92 -11.82 -17.87
N ARG A 253 -2.41 -12.07 -19.09
CA ARG A 253 -1.12 -11.51 -19.54
C ARG A 253 -1.13 -10.00 -19.77
N CYS A 254 -2.31 -9.43 -20.03
CA CYS A 254 -2.46 -7.99 -20.26
C CYS A 254 -2.76 -7.21 -18.98
N ALA A 255 -3.16 -7.88 -17.90
CA ALA A 255 -3.41 -7.25 -16.62
C ALA A 255 -2.08 -6.89 -15.93
N ASP A 256 -1.98 -5.65 -15.46
CA ASP A 256 -0.88 -5.23 -14.59
C ASP A 256 -1.06 -5.83 -13.21
N ALA A 257 0.02 -6.40 -12.68
CA ALA A 257 0.02 -6.98 -11.35
C ALA A 257 -0.45 -5.98 -10.29
N THR A 258 -1.42 -6.37 -9.49
CA THR A 258 -1.92 -5.57 -8.38
C THR A 258 -2.36 -6.48 -7.24
N ASP A 259 -2.10 -6.06 -6.02
CA ASP A 259 -2.52 -6.70 -4.76
C ASP A 259 -3.28 -5.71 -3.86
N TRP A 260 -3.78 -4.63 -4.47
CA TRP A 260 -4.32 -3.48 -3.76
C TRP A 260 -5.45 -3.84 -2.79
N GLY A 261 -6.31 -4.80 -3.14
CA GLY A 261 -7.45 -5.18 -2.31
C GLY A 261 -7.10 -6.19 -1.22
N LEU A 262 -5.89 -6.77 -1.25
CA LEU A 262 -5.31 -7.46 -0.10
C LEU A 262 -4.92 -6.47 1.01
N GLY A 263 -4.70 -5.20 0.65
CA GLY A 263 -4.52 -4.10 1.58
C GLY A 263 -5.84 -3.55 2.12
N GLY A 264 -5.89 -3.33 3.43
CA GLY A 264 -6.97 -2.66 4.15
C GLY A 264 -6.60 -1.24 4.57
N LEU A 265 -7.43 -0.62 5.41
CA LEU A 265 -7.15 0.70 5.97
C LEU A 265 -6.06 0.60 7.05
N GLY A 266 -5.32 1.70 7.26
CA GLY A 266 -4.30 1.79 8.31
C GLY A 266 -3.13 0.82 8.13
N GLY A 267 -2.85 0.41 6.88
CA GLY A 267 -1.75 -0.53 6.57
C GLY A 267 -2.01 -1.98 7.00
N LEU A 268 -3.20 -2.29 7.52
CA LEU A 268 -3.57 -3.66 7.87
C LEU A 268 -3.90 -4.46 6.60
N TYR A 269 -3.64 -5.76 6.62
CA TYR A 269 -4.19 -6.66 5.60
C TYR A 269 -5.71 -6.74 5.68
N ALA A 270 -6.36 -6.90 4.53
CA ALA A 270 -7.79 -7.17 4.40
C ALA A 270 -8.20 -8.52 4.98
N PHE A 271 -7.32 -9.51 4.98
CA PHE A 271 -7.63 -10.90 5.35
C PHE A 271 -6.56 -11.48 6.26
N GLU A 272 -6.86 -12.60 6.91
CA GLU A 272 -5.82 -13.48 7.44
C GLU A 272 -5.10 -14.21 6.31
N LEU A 273 -3.82 -14.54 6.53
CA LEU A 273 -2.98 -15.20 5.53
C LEU A 273 -3.27 -16.70 5.43
N THR A 274 -3.72 -17.31 6.52
CA THR A 274 -4.00 -18.74 6.65
C THR A 274 -5.43 -18.99 7.07
N LYS A 275 -6.00 -20.14 6.67
CA LYS A 275 -7.31 -20.62 7.14
C LYS A 275 -7.29 -21.03 8.60
N GLU A 276 -6.16 -21.53 9.06
CA GLU A 276 -6.01 -21.87 10.47
C GLU A 276 -5.91 -20.57 11.27
N PRO A 277 -6.67 -20.44 12.38
CA PRO A 277 -6.47 -19.33 13.28
C PRO A 277 -5.00 -19.34 13.71
N PRO A 278 -4.34 -18.17 13.76
CA PRO A 278 -3.01 -18.12 14.34
C PRO A 278 -3.15 -18.72 15.73
N LYS A 279 -2.28 -19.68 16.06
CA LYS A 279 -2.14 -20.12 17.44
C LYS A 279 -1.97 -18.83 18.24
N GLU A 280 -2.74 -18.66 19.32
CA GLU A 280 -2.61 -17.50 20.21
C GLU A 280 -1.16 -17.47 20.71
N GLU A 281 -0.30 -16.79 19.96
CA GLU A 281 1.03 -16.49 20.41
C GLU A 281 0.85 -15.41 21.47
N PRO A 282 1.43 -15.58 22.67
CA PRO A 282 1.41 -14.53 23.66
C PRO A 282 1.89 -13.25 22.98
N PRO A 283 1.26 -12.08 23.24
CA PRO A 283 1.57 -10.85 22.54
C PRO A 283 3.08 -10.68 22.53
N GLU A 284 3.65 -10.79 21.33
CA GLU A 284 5.09 -10.76 21.13
C GLU A 284 5.58 -9.48 21.81
N ALA A 285 6.50 -9.63 22.77
CA ALA A 285 7.01 -8.48 23.51
C ALA A 285 7.56 -7.52 22.46
N VAL A 286 6.91 -6.35 22.32
CA VAL A 286 7.28 -5.35 21.32
C VAL A 286 8.79 -5.14 21.46
N PRO A 287 9.60 -5.53 20.44
CA PRO A 287 11.04 -5.37 20.52
C PRO A 287 11.36 -3.92 20.90
N GLU A 288 12.39 -3.72 21.72
CA GLU A 288 12.84 -2.36 21.99
C GLU A 288 13.09 -1.64 20.66
N PRO A 289 12.65 -0.37 20.52
CA PRO A 289 12.79 0.35 19.27
C PRO A 289 14.27 0.37 18.83
N LEU A 290 14.49 0.41 17.51
CA LEU A 290 15.82 0.57 16.92
C LEU A 290 16.64 1.61 17.70
N PRO A 291 17.96 1.37 17.91
CA PRO A 291 18.86 2.37 18.46
C PRO A 291 18.67 3.68 17.70
N GLN A 292 18.14 4.67 18.40
CA GLN A 292 17.89 5.95 17.78
C GLN A 292 19.22 6.68 17.65
N LEU A 293 19.49 7.22 16.46
CA LEU A 293 20.60 8.14 16.29
C LEU A 293 20.44 9.30 17.28
N PRO A 294 21.56 9.84 17.82
CA PRO A 294 21.51 11.08 18.57
C PRO A 294 20.74 12.13 17.79
N ALA A 295 19.90 12.92 18.49
CA ALA A 295 19.10 13.98 17.89
C ALA A 295 19.96 15.21 17.54
N LEU A 296 20.95 15.01 16.68
CA LEU A 296 21.93 16.00 16.25
C LEU A 296 21.75 16.31 14.76
N PRO A 297 22.13 17.51 14.29
CA PRO A 297 22.22 17.80 12.86
C PRO A 297 23.15 16.83 12.13
N SER A 298 22.92 16.60 10.84
CA SER A 298 23.71 15.61 10.07
C SER A 298 25.22 15.90 10.05
N ALA A 299 25.62 17.17 10.05
CA ALA A 299 27.03 17.58 10.13
C ALA A 299 27.69 17.22 11.48
N GLU A 300 26.91 17.17 12.56
CA GLU A 300 27.38 16.76 13.89
C GLU A 300 27.42 15.24 14.02
N LEU A 301 26.43 14.52 13.47
CA LEU A 301 26.45 13.06 13.37
C LEU A 301 27.69 12.57 12.62
N GLN A 302 28.05 13.22 11.51
CA GLN A 302 29.26 12.93 10.75
C GLN A 302 30.52 13.02 11.62
N ARG A 303 30.61 14.00 12.52
CA ARG A 303 31.74 14.16 13.46
C ARG A 303 31.68 13.16 14.61
N TYR A 304 30.48 12.89 15.11
CA TYR A 304 30.23 11.96 16.22
C TYR A 304 30.72 10.54 15.88
N PHE A 305 30.44 10.08 14.66
CA PHE A 305 30.85 8.75 14.20
C PHE A 305 32.18 8.73 13.44
N ALA A 306 32.86 9.87 13.30
CA ALA A 306 34.11 9.94 12.54
C ALA A 306 35.17 9.01 13.16
N PRO A 307 35.81 8.13 12.38
CA PRO A 307 36.82 7.21 12.86
C PRO A 307 38.09 7.97 13.25
N LYS A 308 38.88 7.40 14.17
CA LYS A 308 40.25 7.89 14.45
C LYS A 308 41.27 7.42 13.40
N THR A 309 40.93 6.42 12.58
CA THR A 309 41.85 5.82 11.60
C THR A 309 41.04 5.28 10.41
N LEU A 310 41.49 5.57 9.18
CA LEU A 310 40.82 5.12 7.96
C LEU A 310 41.24 3.70 7.60
N ALA A 311 40.28 2.83 7.31
CA ALA A 311 40.52 1.51 6.75
C ALA A 311 40.57 1.61 5.23
N HIS A 312 41.67 1.21 4.61
CA HIS A 312 41.78 1.16 3.15
C HIS A 312 41.27 -0.20 2.65
N ILE A 313 40.13 -0.22 1.94
CA ILE A 313 39.54 -1.44 1.38
C ILE A 313 39.50 -1.33 -0.14
N GLY A 314 40.62 -1.64 -0.78
CA GLY A 314 40.71 -1.74 -2.25
C GLY A 314 40.11 -0.54 -3.01
N ARG A 315 39.52 -0.82 -4.18
CA ARG A 315 38.78 0.13 -5.03
C ARG A 315 37.25 -0.02 -4.87
N VAL A 316 36.78 -0.33 -3.66
CA VAL A 316 35.35 -0.47 -3.38
C VAL A 316 34.86 0.76 -2.60
N ARG A 317 33.83 1.41 -3.11
CA ARG A 317 33.18 2.55 -2.46
C ARG A 317 31.84 2.12 -1.88
N VAL A 318 31.67 2.26 -0.57
CA VAL A 318 30.42 1.92 0.11
C VAL A 318 29.48 3.13 0.12
N VAL A 319 28.27 2.93 -0.39
CA VAL A 319 27.27 4.00 -0.62
C VAL A 319 25.97 3.68 0.13
N PRO A 320 25.67 4.37 1.24
CA PRO A 320 24.39 4.22 1.92
C PRO A 320 23.21 4.67 1.05
N LEU A 321 22.13 3.88 1.03
CA LEU A 321 20.87 4.17 0.32
C LEU A 321 19.71 4.42 1.31
N GLY A 322 19.98 5.30 2.27
CA GLY A 322 19.02 5.83 3.23
C GLY A 322 18.21 4.82 4.00
N PHE A 323 17.02 5.28 4.37
CA PHE A 323 16.03 4.62 5.22
C PHE A 323 16.44 4.43 6.68
N SER A 324 17.64 3.94 6.97
CA SER A 324 18.23 3.99 8.31
C SER A 324 19.55 4.74 8.29
N GLY A 325 19.61 5.86 9.01
CA GLY A 325 20.87 6.60 9.19
C GLY A 325 21.94 5.78 9.93
N LEU A 326 21.58 4.65 10.56
CA LEU A 326 22.54 3.71 11.13
C LEU A 326 23.44 3.06 10.06
N VAL A 327 23.03 3.02 8.78
CA VAL A 327 23.90 2.58 7.67
C VAL A 327 25.07 3.53 7.53
N LYS A 328 24.81 4.84 7.43
CA LYS A 328 25.88 5.85 7.38
C LYS A 328 26.71 5.83 8.65
N ALA A 329 26.09 5.81 9.83
CA ALA A 329 26.81 5.76 11.10
C ALA A 329 27.74 4.55 11.19
N THR A 330 27.29 3.37 10.74
CA THR A 330 28.11 2.16 10.69
C THR A 330 29.28 2.32 9.72
N VAL A 331 29.06 2.83 8.50
CA VAL A 331 30.13 3.06 7.51
C VAL A 331 31.22 3.98 8.08
N LEU A 332 30.82 5.04 8.80
CA LEU A 332 31.73 5.94 9.48
C LEU A 332 32.48 5.26 10.63
N ALA A 333 31.78 4.52 11.49
CA ALA A 333 32.37 3.79 12.61
C ALA A 333 33.36 2.70 12.16
N MET A 334 33.19 2.16 10.95
CA MET A 334 34.12 1.23 10.31
C MET A 334 35.37 1.91 9.72
N GLY A 335 35.38 3.23 9.66
CA GLY A 335 36.43 4.03 9.08
C GLY A 335 36.55 3.93 7.57
N LEU A 336 35.44 3.64 6.89
CA LEU A 336 35.40 3.57 5.44
C LEU A 336 35.33 4.97 4.83
N PRO A 337 36.08 5.25 3.76
CA PRO A 337 35.99 6.53 3.07
C PRO A 337 34.60 6.68 2.46
N THR A 338 33.89 7.71 2.87
CA THR A 338 32.55 8.02 2.36
C THR A 338 32.40 9.53 2.22
N GLU A 339 31.97 9.96 1.05
CA GLU A 339 31.54 11.34 0.83
C GLU A 339 30.17 11.55 1.46
N GLU A 340 29.77 12.80 1.69
CA GLU A 340 28.38 13.07 2.03
C GLU A 340 27.50 12.95 0.78
N LEU A 341 26.45 12.14 0.88
CA LEU A 341 25.54 11.78 -0.21
C LEU A 341 24.08 12.02 0.22
N PRO A 342 23.16 12.22 -0.73
CA PRO A 342 21.82 12.75 -0.44
C PRO A 342 20.93 11.79 0.36
N PHE A 343 21.29 10.51 0.45
CA PHE A 343 20.52 9.51 1.17
C PHE A 343 21.12 9.15 2.53
N ASP A 344 22.28 9.69 2.92
CA ASP A 344 23.03 9.24 4.10
C ASP A 344 22.24 9.26 5.42
N TRP A 345 21.44 10.32 5.62
CA TRP A 345 20.67 10.57 6.85
C TRP A 345 19.17 10.68 6.61
N LEU A 346 18.72 10.31 5.41
CA LEU A 346 17.35 10.44 4.96
C LEU A 346 16.59 9.14 5.21
N GLN A 347 15.35 9.23 5.71
CA GLN A 347 14.46 8.09 5.67
C GLN A 347 13.67 8.10 4.37
N ILE A 348 13.91 7.14 3.46
CA ILE A 348 13.31 7.12 2.12
C ILE A 348 12.77 5.73 1.78
N SER A 349 11.51 5.67 1.36
CA SER A 349 10.87 4.45 0.85
C SER A 349 11.56 3.93 -0.40
N ASP A 350 11.44 2.64 -0.69
CA ASP A 350 11.88 2.04 -1.95
C ASP A 350 11.27 2.74 -3.18
N ALA A 351 9.98 3.08 -3.13
CA ALA A 351 9.29 3.84 -4.16
C ALA A 351 9.92 5.24 -4.37
N GLY A 352 10.27 5.91 -3.27
CA GLY A 352 10.98 7.19 -3.29
C GLY A 352 12.35 7.10 -3.94
N LEU A 353 13.12 6.09 -3.54
CA LEU A 353 14.45 5.86 -4.06
C LEU A 353 14.41 5.55 -5.56
N LEU A 354 13.53 4.64 -5.97
CA LEU A 354 13.31 4.31 -7.39
C LEU A 354 12.87 5.52 -8.20
N HIS A 355 11.98 6.37 -7.66
CA HIS A 355 11.54 7.60 -8.30
C HIS A 355 12.73 8.53 -8.61
N PHE A 356 13.56 8.86 -7.62
CA PHE A 356 14.68 9.77 -7.83
C PHE A 356 15.82 9.15 -8.65
N LEU A 357 16.06 7.84 -8.55
CA LEU A 357 17.02 7.16 -9.41
C LEU A 357 16.60 7.20 -10.89
N ARG A 358 15.31 6.97 -11.18
CA ARG A 358 14.77 6.89 -12.55
C ARG A 358 14.49 8.26 -13.17
N LYS A 359 13.93 9.19 -12.39
CA LYS A 359 13.45 10.49 -12.89
C LYS A 359 14.35 11.68 -12.51
N GLY A 360 15.30 11.49 -11.59
CA GLY A 360 16.18 12.55 -11.08
C GLY A 360 15.59 13.29 -9.87
N PHE A 361 16.44 14.04 -9.15
CA PHE A 361 16.07 14.73 -7.90
C PHE A 361 15.09 15.88 -8.08
N GLU A 362 15.00 16.46 -9.28
CA GLU A 362 14.05 17.53 -9.62
C GLU A 362 12.65 17.00 -9.98
N ALA A 363 12.49 15.68 -10.09
CA ALA A 363 11.24 15.09 -10.52
C ALA A 363 10.14 15.27 -9.46
N PRO A 364 8.97 15.80 -9.84
CA PRO A 364 7.89 16.07 -8.88
C PRO A 364 7.45 14.77 -8.21
N ILE A 365 7.27 14.82 -6.88
CA ILE A 365 6.88 13.63 -6.12
C ILE A 365 5.38 13.30 -6.33
N ARG A 366 4.56 14.26 -6.76
CA ARG A 366 3.15 14.06 -7.16
C ARG A 366 2.95 14.53 -8.60
N GLU A 367 2.55 13.62 -9.48
CA GLU A 367 1.99 14.01 -10.79
C GLU A 367 0.57 14.53 -10.55
N GLY A 368 0.33 15.83 -10.77
CA GLY A 368 -1.03 16.39 -10.85
C GLY A 368 -1.61 17.10 -9.62
N LEU A 369 -0.86 17.32 -8.54
CA LEU A 369 -1.34 18.10 -7.37
C LEU A 369 -0.48 19.35 -7.11
N GLY A 370 -0.75 20.42 -7.86
CA GLY A 370 -0.39 21.79 -7.47
C GLY A 370 -1.38 22.35 -6.46
N ALA A 371 -1.59 21.68 -5.32
CA ALA A 371 -2.60 22.07 -4.32
C ALA A 371 -2.01 22.06 -2.91
N GLY A 372 -1.34 23.17 -2.58
CA GLY A 372 -0.80 23.48 -1.26
C GLY A 372 -0.38 24.94 -1.12
N GLY A 373 -0.92 25.85 -1.94
CA GLY A 373 -0.51 27.26 -1.94
C GLY A 373 0.92 27.53 -2.42
N GLN A 374 1.63 26.53 -2.96
CA GLN A 374 2.93 26.73 -3.61
C GLN A 374 2.77 26.68 -5.13
N ARG A 375 3.33 27.69 -5.80
CA ARG A 375 3.13 27.93 -7.24
C ARG A 375 3.64 26.73 -8.06
N PRO A 376 2.90 26.29 -9.11
CA PRO A 376 3.32 25.24 -10.07
C PRO A 376 4.67 25.46 -10.79
N MET A 377 5.33 26.60 -10.55
CA MET A 377 6.54 27.01 -11.23
C MET A 377 7.82 26.58 -10.50
N GLU A 378 7.74 26.17 -9.23
CA GLU A 378 8.93 25.78 -8.48
C GLU A 378 9.13 24.26 -8.54
N LYS A 379 10.10 23.84 -9.36
CA LYS A 379 10.65 22.48 -9.35
C LYS A 379 11.24 22.22 -7.97
N ARG A 380 10.47 21.61 -7.08
CA ARG A 380 10.93 21.34 -5.71
C ARG A 380 11.11 19.85 -5.41
N GLY A 381 10.86 18.96 -6.38
CA GLY A 381 11.29 17.55 -6.44
C GLY A 381 11.63 16.93 -5.09
N PHE A 382 12.91 16.64 -4.85
CA PHE A 382 13.40 16.01 -3.62
C PHE A 382 13.18 16.83 -2.34
N PHE A 383 13.02 18.16 -2.41
CA PHE A 383 12.75 19.01 -1.25
C PHE A 383 11.26 19.19 -0.94
N ASP A 384 10.37 18.56 -1.70
CA ASP A 384 8.93 18.59 -1.44
C ASP A 384 8.61 17.80 -0.16
N PHE A 385 7.96 18.45 0.79
CA PHE A 385 7.40 17.82 1.99
C PHE A 385 5.96 18.30 2.23
N ALA A 386 5.15 17.43 2.79
CA ALA A 386 3.74 17.65 3.08
C ALA A 386 3.51 18.12 4.52
N THR A 387 4.29 17.61 5.48
CA THR A 387 4.18 18.05 6.89
C THR A 387 5.54 18.40 7.48
N ARG A 388 5.49 19.24 8.51
CA ARG A 388 6.62 19.65 9.34
C ARG A 388 6.23 19.49 10.80
N ARG A 389 7.01 18.76 11.59
CA ARG A 389 6.69 18.42 12.99
C ARG A 389 7.93 18.50 13.87
N GLU A 390 7.76 18.94 15.11
CA GLU A 390 8.80 18.78 16.13
C GLU A 390 8.91 17.30 16.49
N VAL A 391 10.14 16.81 16.61
CA VAL A 391 10.41 15.44 17.06
C VAL A 391 10.35 15.41 18.59
N PRO A 392 9.42 14.65 19.20
CA PRO A 392 9.21 14.64 20.65
C PRO A 392 10.50 14.40 21.44
N GLY A 393 10.74 15.24 22.46
CA GLY A 393 11.91 15.12 23.34
C GLY A 393 13.22 15.61 22.73
N THR A 394 13.18 16.29 21.58
CA THR A 394 14.38 16.81 20.89
C THR A 394 14.15 18.24 20.38
N SER A 395 15.21 18.89 19.91
CA SER A 395 15.13 20.17 19.20
C SER A 395 15.02 20.01 17.68
N LEU A 396 14.86 18.79 17.17
CA LEU A 396 14.83 18.52 15.73
C LEU A 396 13.45 18.78 15.13
N MET A 397 13.46 19.22 13.88
CA MET A 397 12.27 19.35 13.04
C MET A 397 12.28 18.27 11.97
N MET A 398 11.25 17.43 11.97
CA MET A 398 10.99 16.47 10.90
C MET A 398 10.21 17.15 9.77
N CYS A 399 10.70 17.04 8.54
CA CYS A 399 9.98 17.44 7.32
C CYS A 399 9.70 16.19 6.47
N ARG A 400 8.43 15.88 6.22
CA ARG A 400 8.01 14.58 5.68
C ARG A 400 7.15 14.70 4.43
N SER A 401 7.45 13.88 3.43
CA SER A 401 6.67 13.65 2.21
C SER A 401 6.11 12.23 2.18
N HIS A 402 5.37 11.87 1.13
CA HIS A 402 4.91 10.48 0.92
C HIS A 402 6.01 9.55 0.43
N LEU A 403 7.17 10.05 0.01
CA LEU A 403 8.29 9.22 -0.44
C LEU A 403 9.47 9.18 0.54
N HIS A 404 9.69 10.23 1.33
CA HIS A 404 10.82 10.35 2.23
C HIS A 404 10.59 11.37 3.37
N SER A 405 11.51 11.43 4.34
CA SER A 405 11.58 12.49 5.35
C SER A 405 13.00 12.89 5.72
N PHE A 406 13.12 14.17 6.06
CA PHE A 406 14.29 14.78 6.67
C PHE A 406 14.09 14.85 8.19
N TRP A 407 15.05 14.33 8.94
CA TRP A 407 15.02 14.32 10.41
C TRP A 407 16.10 15.21 11.03
N HIS A 408 17.25 15.28 10.35
CA HIS A 408 18.46 15.91 10.86
C HIS A 408 18.81 17.22 10.13
N ASP A 409 18.00 17.61 9.14
CA ASP A 409 18.22 18.77 8.28
C ASP A 409 16.85 19.41 7.99
N ASP A 410 16.78 20.75 8.00
CA ASP A 410 15.58 21.48 7.58
C ASP A 410 15.67 21.83 6.09
N PRO A 411 14.95 21.14 5.19
CA PRO A 411 14.97 21.46 3.76
C PRO A 411 14.38 22.83 3.43
N ALA A 412 13.80 23.57 4.39
CA ALA A 412 13.42 24.97 4.19
C ALA A 412 14.63 25.94 4.30
N ASP A 413 15.74 25.52 4.92
CA ASP A 413 16.96 26.33 5.01
C ASP A 413 17.70 26.32 3.66
N PRO A 414 17.94 27.49 3.02
CA PRO A 414 18.70 27.58 1.78
C PRO A 414 20.11 26.97 1.84
N LYS A 415 20.76 27.01 3.01
CA LYS A 415 22.10 26.40 3.19
C LYS A 415 22.02 24.88 3.13
N VAL A 416 20.99 24.30 3.74
CA VAL A 416 20.70 22.86 3.67
C VAL A 416 20.42 22.46 2.23
N ARG A 417 19.59 23.21 1.50
CA ARG A 417 19.32 22.94 0.08
C ARG A 417 20.59 22.95 -0.77
N SER A 418 21.40 24.00 -0.65
CA SER A 418 22.66 24.11 -1.40
C SER A 418 23.62 22.96 -1.08
N LYS A 419 23.67 22.52 0.18
CA LYS A 419 24.42 21.31 0.58
C LYS A 419 23.90 20.07 -0.16
N PHE A 420 22.60 19.83 -0.18
CA PHE A 420 22.01 18.67 -0.87
C PHE A 420 22.20 18.74 -2.39
N GLU A 421 22.13 19.91 -3.01
CA GLU A 421 22.43 20.09 -4.45
C GLU A 421 23.86 19.63 -4.77
N GLN A 422 24.84 20.00 -3.94
CA GLN A 422 26.22 19.50 -4.08
C GLN A 422 26.31 17.98 -3.86
N GLN A 423 25.51 17.43 -2.96
CA GLN A 423 25.42 15.98 -2.76
C GLN A 423 24.78 15.28 -3.97
N PHE A 424 23.79 15.89 -4.65
CA PHE A 424 23.21 15.35 -5.88
C PHE A 424 24.24 15.28 -7.01
N GLU A 425 25.04 16.34 -7.18
CA GLU A 425 26.12 16.35 -8.17
C GLU A 425 27.15 15.25 -7.90
N ARG A 426 27.61 15.12 -6.65
CA ARG A 426 28.50 14.01 -6.24
C ARG A 426 27.88 12.65 -6.51
N PHE A 427 26.62 12.46 -6.12
CA PHE A 427 25.89 11.22 -6.35
C PHE A 427 25.78 10.87 -7.83
N ASN A 428 25.46 11.84 -8.69
CA ASN A 428 25.29 11.64 -10.13
C ASN A 428 26.60 11.28 -10.86
N VAL A 429 27.77 11.56 -10.27
CA VAL A 429 29.07 11.24 -10.87
C VAL A 429 29.76 10.03 -10.26
N LEU A 430 29.16 9.33 -9.28
CA LEU A 430 29.76 8.16 -8.63
C LEU A 430 30.23 7.09 -9.64
N GLY A 431 29.44 6.84 -10.69
CA GLY A 431 29.78 5.86 -11.73
C GLY A 431 31.00 6.23 -12.60
N LYS A 432 31.51 7.46 -12.52
CA LYS A 432 32.62 7.93 -13.38
C LYS A 432 34.01 7.57 -12.87
N SER A 433 34.16 7.15 -11.60
CA SER A 433 35.49 6.83 -11.05
C SER A 433 36.05 5.48 -11.52
N GLY A 434 35.17 4.58 -11.99
CA GLY A 434 35.52 3.19 -12.30
C GLY A 434 35.69 2.31 -11.05
N ASP A 435 35.42 2.84 -9.84
CA ASP A 435 35.38 2.05 -8.61
C ASP A 435 34.14 1.16 -8.59
N THR A 436 34.23 0.00 -7.93
CA THR A 436 33.04 -0.80 -7.59
C THR A 436 32.22 -0.05 -6.55
N LEU A 437 30.92 0.09 -6.79
CA LEU A 437 29.99 0.78 -5.91
C LEU A 437 29.17 -0.25 -5.13
N LEU A 438 29.46 -0.42 -3.84
CA LEU A 438 28.68 -1.25 -2.94
C LEU A 438 27.59 -0.40 -2.30
N PHE A 439 26.39 -0.45 -2.87
CA PHE A 439 25.22 0.19 -2.30
C PHE A 439 24.68 -0.62 -1.12
N VAL A 440 24.35 0.05 -0.01
CA VAL A 440 23.86 -0.61 1.21
C VAL A 440 22.54 0.01 1.64
N ARG A 441 21.49 -0.80 1.77
CA ARG A 441 20.15 -0.37 2.17
C ARG A 441 19.63 -1.24 3.32
N ALA A 442 19.19 -0.64 4.41
CA ALA A 442 18.31 -1.31 5.36
C ALA A 442 16.85 -1.14 4.89
N VAL A 443 16.07 -2.22 4.84
CA VAL A 443 14.69 -2.17 4.30
C VAL A 443 13.74 -1.46 5.24
N ALA A 444 12.73 -0.82 4.65
CA ALA A 444 11.58 -0.32 5.38
C ALA A 444 10.65 -1.36 5.91
N THR A 445 10.37 -2.27 5.01
CA THR A 445 9.47 -3.37 5.24
C THR A 445 10.05 -4.58 4.53
N THR A 446 9.65 -5.78 4.96
CA THR A 446 10.01 -6.99 4.22
C THR A 446 9.50 -7.00 2.78
N TYR A 447 8.47 -6.22 2.44
CA TYR A 447 8.00 -6.09 1.05
C TYR A 447 9.03 -5.51 0.10
N GLU A 448 9.98 -4.70 0.60
CA GLU A 448 11.04 -4.17 -0.24
C GLU A 448 11.93 -5.29 -0.81
N LEU A 449 11.99 -6.46 -0.18
CA LEU A 449 12.72 -7.62 -0.69
C LEU A 449 12.16 -8.09 -2.04
N GLY A 450 10.84 -8.07 -2.21
CA GLY A 450 10.19 -8.41 -3.48
C GLY A 450 10.54 -7.46 -4.62
N ARG A 451 11.01 -6.25 -4.29
CA ARG A 451 11.37 -5.17 -5.23
C ARG A 451 12.87 -4.88 -5.28
N ALA A 452 13.68 -5.66 -4.58
CA ALA A 452 15.13 -5.54 -4.56
C ALA A 452 15.73 -5.54 -5.97
N TRP A 453 15.21 -6.40 -6.84
CA TRP A 453 15.57 -6.47 -8.26
C TRP A 453 15.38 -5.16 -9.00
N GLU A 454 14.21 -4.52 -8.86
CA GLU A 454 13.93 -3.23 -9.50
C GLU A 454 14.91 -2.15 -9.07
N LEU A 455 15.30 -2.16 -7.79
CA LEU A 455 16.27 -1.23 -7.24
C LEU A 455 17.66 -1.49 -7.82
N SER A 456 18.11 -2.75 -7.88
CA SER A 456 19.40 -3.09 -8.51
C SER A 456 19.44 -2.68 -9.97
N GLN A 457 18.38 -2.97 -10.74
CA GLN A 457 18.29 -2.53 -12.13
C GLN A 457 18.36 -1.00 -12.27
N ALA A 458 17.70 -0.25 -11.39
CA ALA A 458 17.75 1.20 -11.41
C ALA A 458 19.17 1.74 -11.10
N LEU A 459 19.87 1.11 -10.16
CA LEU A 459 21.27 1.42 -9.82
C LEU A 459 22.20 1.09 -10.98
N SER A 460 22.12 -0.13 -11.53
CA SER A 460 22.91 -0.58 -12.67
C SER A 460 22.68 0.26 -13.92
N LYS A 461 21.43 0.68 -14.18
CA LYS A 461 21.11 1.62 -15.26
C LYS A 461 21.75 2.99 -15.06
N LYS A 462 21.78 3.49 -13.82
CA LYS A 462 22.31 4.83 -13.51
C LYS A 462 23.84 4.87 -13.42
N PHE A 463 24.44 3.81 -12.89
CA PHE A 463 25.85 3.79 -12.51
C PHE A 463 26.70 2.79 -13.29
N GLY A 464 26.09 1.90 -14.08
CA GLY A 464 26.78 0.84 -14.80
C GLY A 464 26.88 -0.47 -14.02
N GLN A 465 27.50 -1.47 -14.62
CA GLN A 465 27.63 -2.83 -14.07
C GLN A 465 28.50 -2.91 -12.82
N GLN A 466 29.22 -1.85 -12.46
CA GLN A 466 29.99 -1.79 -11.22
C GLN A 466 29.12 -1.56 -9.96
N ALA A 467 27.81 -1.34 -10.13
CA ALA A 467 26.87 -1.19 -9.03
C ALA A 467 26.47 -2.56 -8.48
N VAL A 468 26.64 -2.74 -7.17
CA VAL A 468 26.27 -3.96 -6.45
C VAL A 468 25.47 -3.57 -5.21
N LEU A 469 24.45 -4.34 -4.86
CA LEU A 469 23.50 -4.00 -3.80
C LEU A 469 23.56 -4.99 -2.63
N VAL A 470 23.68 -4.45 -1.42
CA VAL A 470 23.46 -5.17 -0.16
C VAL A 470 22.20 -4.66 0.50
N ILE A 471 21.25 -5.56 0.72
CA ILE A 471 20.01 -5.29 1.43
C ILE A 471 20.08 -5.89 2.82
N ILE A 472 19.80 -5.10 3.85
CA ILE A 472 19.77 -5.52 5.25
C ILE A 472 18.31 -5.61 5.67
N CYS A 473 17.89 -6.79 6.10
CA CYS A 473 16.57 -7.04 6.67
C CYS A 473 16.74 -7.19 8.19
N ASP A 474 16.26 -6.20 8.95
CA ASP A 474 16.44 -6.12 10.41
C ASP A 474 15.44 -6.98 11.19
N PHE A 475 15.79 -7.33 12.43
CA PHE A 475 14.96 -8.04 13.40
C PHE A 475 14.49 -9.43 12.93
N GLN A 476 15.43 -10.19 12.37
CA GLN A 476 15.15 -11.50 11.82
C GLN A 476 15.51 -12.58 12.83
N SER A 477 14.58 -13.51 13.07
CA SER A 477 14.72 -14.61 14.02
C SER A 477 14.65 -15.98 13.34
N SER A 478 13.96 -16.07 12.20
CA SER A 478 13.77 -17.32 11.44
C SER A 478 14.92 -17.60 10.48
N SER A 479 15.48 -16.56 9.87
CA SER A 479 16.61 -16.63 8.95
C SER A 479 17.67 -15.63 9.37
N THR A 480 18.94 -16.01 9.37
CA THR A 480 20.04 -15.12 9.77
C THR A 480 21.25 -15.31 8.85
N GLY A 481 21.97 -14.22 8.58
CA GLY A 481 23.15 -14.24 7.71
C GLY A 481 22.89 -13.88 6.24
N PRO A 482 23.92 -14.03 5.38
CA PRO A 482 23.85 -13.65 3.98
C PRO A 482 23.10 -14.68 3.13
N MET A 483 22.28 -14.18 2.22
CA MET A 483 21.51 -14.94 1.25
C MET A 483 21.60 -14.27 -0.12
N MET A 484 21.65 -15.08 -1.18
CA MET A 484 21.58 -14.64 -2.57
C MET A 484 20.30 -15.15 -3.23
N VAL A 485 19.97 -14.58 -4.38
CA VAL A 485 18.92 -15.10 -5.26
C VAL A 485 19.59 -15.81 -6.43
N GLU A 486 19.07 -16.98 -6.80
CA GLU A 486 19.59 -17.76 -7.93
C GLU A 486 19.60 -16.92 -9.22
N ASN A 487 20.72 -16.94 -9.95
CA ASN A 487 20.94 -16.16 -11.17
C ASN A 487 20.92 -14.63 -11.00
N VAL A 488 21.14 -14.12 -9.77
CA VAL A 488 21.26 -12.68 -9.48
C VAL A 488 22.58 -12.43 -8.74
N ASP A 489 23.63 -12.12 -9.49
CA ASP A 489 25.00 -11.97 -8.97
C ASP A 489 25.32 -10.57 -8.43
N ASP A 490 24.40 -9.61 -8.55
CA ASP A 490 24.59 -8.20 -8.17
C ASP A 490 23.81 -7.81 -6.91
N ILE A 491 23.12 -8.75 -6.26
CA ILE A 491 22.38 -8.52 -5.02
C ILE A 491 22.73 -9.57 -3.95
N MET A 492 23.09 -9.08 -2.76
CA MET A 492 23.17 -9.89 -1.54
C MET A 492 22.18 -9.35 -0.51
N VAL A 493 21.41 -10.23 0.13
CA VAL A 493 20.53 -9.88 1.25
C VAL A 493 21.10 -10.43 2.53
N TYR A 494 21.05 -9.64 3.61
CA TYR A 494 21.52 -10.02 4.93
C TYR A 494 20.37 -9.96 5.93
N PHE A 495 19.99 -11.10 6.48
CA PHE A 495 19.01 -11.15 7.57
C PHE A 495 19.71 -10.93 8.91
N LEU A 496 19.44 -9.81 9.54
CA LEU A 496 20.12 -9.34 10.75
C LEU A 496 19.24 -9.54 11.99
N GLU A 497 19.81 -10.21 12.99
CA GLU A 497 19.18 -10.47 14.29
C GLU A 497 19.00 -9.19 15.10
N ALA A 498 18.01 -9.16 15.99
CA ALA A 498 17.72 -8.02 16.86
C ALA A 498 18.92 -7.67 17.77
N GLU A 499 19.67 -8.68 18.21
CA GLU A 499 20.84 -8.56 19.08
C GLU A 499 21.95 -7.70 18.48
N ALA A 500 22.05 -7.61 17.15
CA ALA A 500 23.04 -6.78 16.48
C ALA A 500 22.87 -5.29 16.82
N HIS A 501 21.64 -4.87 17.14
CA HIS A 501 21.31 -3.49 17.52
C HIS A 501 21.78 -3.11 18.93
N LYS A 502 22.39 -4.03 19.68
CA LYS A 502 23.12 -3.72 20.92
C LYS A 502 24.51 -3.13 20.64
N ASP A 503 25.01 -3.25 19.41
CA ASP A 503 26.27 -2.62 18.95
C ASP A 503 26.01 -1.17 18.47
N GLN A 504 27.00 -0.29 18.63
CA GLN A 504 26.95 1.07 18.08
C GLN A 504 27.00 1.10 16.54
N ALA A 505 27.45 0.00 15.92
CA ALA A 505 27.56 -0.15 14.47
C ALA A 505 26.87 -1.45 14.02
N PRO A 506 25.53 -1.55 14.16
CA PRO A 506 24.78 -2.80 13.99
C PRO A 506 24.95 -3.43 12.60
N TYR A 507 25.21 -2.61 11.59
CA TYR A 507 25.35 -3.07 10.21
C TYR A 507 26.78 -3.45 9.81
N ARG A 508 27.73 -3.45 10.77
CA ARG A 508 29.13 -3.75 10.49
C ARG A 508 29.29 -5.12 9.85
N LYS A 509 28.62 -6.14 10.41
CA LYS A 509 28.68 -7.52 9.93
C LYS A 509 28.10 -7.65 8.51
N PRO A 510 26.88 -7.15 8.19
CA PRO A 510 26.36 -7.12 6.82
C PRO A 510 27.30 -6.45 5.81
N ILE A 511 27.85 -5.27 6.15
CA ILE A 511 28.73 -4.50 5.25
C ILE A 511 30.04 -5.25 5.00
N LEU A 512 30.65 -5.83 6.04
CA LEU A 512 31.85 -6.65 5.90
C LEU A 512 31.62 -7.89 5.03
N MET A 513 30.45 -8.52 5.14
CA MET A 513 30.11 -9.65 4.25
C MET A 513 30.00 -9.19 2.80
N GLY A 514 29.36 -8.04 2.53
CA GLY A 514 29.30 -7.48 1.18
C GLY A 514 30.68 -7.17 0.59
N LEU A 515 31.59 -6.63 1.41
CA LEU A 515 32.97 -6.38 1.01
C LEU A 515 33.76 -7.68 0.77
N HIS A 516 33.55 -8.70 1.61
CA HIS A 516 34.17 -10.01 1.42
C HIS A 516 33.69 -10.69 0.13
N TRP A 517 32.40 -10.63 -0.13
CA TRP A 517 31.77 -11.14 -1.35
C TRP A 517 32.39 -10.50 -2.59
N LEU A 518 32.47 -9.17 -2.64
CA LEU A 518 33.11 -8.44 -3.74
C LEU A 518 34.61 -8.75 -3.90
N SER A 519 35.29 -9.13 -2.82
CA SER A 519 36.70 -9.53 -2.87
C SER A 519 36.92 -10.98 -3.33
N GLY A 520 35.86 -11.70 -3.67
CA GLY A 520 35.92 -13.11 -4.09
C GLY A 520 36.24 -14.08 -2.96
N LYS A 521 36.07 -13.66 -1.69
CA LYS A 521 36.20 -14.59 -0.57
C LYS A 521 35.00 -15.53 -0.56
N GLU A 522 35.24 -16.81 -0.35
CA GLU A 522 34.17 -17.77 -0.12
C GLU A 522 33.39 -17.41 1.15
N LEU A 523 32.07 -17.34 1.01
CA LEU A 523 31.15 -17.03 2.10
C LEU A 523 30.13 -18.17 2.24
N PRO A 524 29.76 -18.58 3.46
CA PRO A 524 28.66 -19.50 3.67
C PRO A 524 27.34 -18.76 3.41
N MET A 525 26.90 -18.73 2.15
CA MET A 525 25.66 -18.07 1.73
C MET A 525 24.58 -19.10 1.45
N SER A 526 23.35 -18.78 1.85
CA SER A 526 22.16 -19.50 1.39
C SER A 526 21.71 -18.96 0.03
N ILE A 527 20.98 -19.75 -0.74
CA ILE A 527 20.45 -19.34 -2.06
C ILE A 527 18.94 -19.54 -2.04
N ALA A 528 18.20 -18.46 -2.31
CA ALA A 528 16.76 -18.49 -2.58
C ALA A 528 16.53 -18.64 -4.09
N ALA A 529 15.51 -19.39 -4.49
CA ALA A 529 15.20 -19.61 -5.90
C ALA A 529 14.78 -18.31 -6.64
N ASP A 530 14.07 -17.42 -5.94
CA ASP A 530 13.61 -16.13 -6.45
C ASP A 530 13.39 -15.13 -5.30
N PHE A 531 12.99 -13.89 -5.62
CA PHE A 531 12.70 -12.86 -4.62
C PHE A 531 11.47 -13.16 -3.75
N LYS A 532 10.53 -13.99 -4.22
CA LYS A 532 9.35 -14.39 -3.45
C LYS A 532 9.75 -15.40 -2.37
N ALA A 533 10.58 -16.38 -2.71
CA ALA A 533 11.20 -17.31 -1.77
C ALA A 533 12.08 -16.57 -0.76
N LEU A 534 12.89 -15.61 -1.22
CA LEU A 534 13.69 -14.75 -0.35
C LEU A 534 12.81 -13.98 0.65
N GLN A 535 11.73 -13.36 0.19
CA GLN A 535 10.80 -12.65 1.07
C GLN A 535 10.11 -13.58 2.06
N ALA A 536 9.79 -14.81 1.67
CA ALA A 536 9.20 -15.83 2.55
C ALA A 536 10.14 -16.29 3.67
N CYS A 537 11.46 -16.14 3.49
CA CYS A 537 12.45 -16.37 4.55
C CYS A 537 12.47 -15.26 5.61
N ALA A 538 11.84 -14.11 5.35
CA ALA A 538 11.89 -12.95 6.22
C ALA A 538 10.78 -12.99 7.30
N ASN A 539 11.13 -12.66 8.53
CA ASN A 539 10.15 -12.25 9.53
C ASN A 539 9.58 -10.89 9.13
N PRO A 540 8.24 -10.72 9.01
CA PRO A 540 7.63 -9.45 8.69
C PRO A 540 8.11 -8.34 9.64
N THR A 541 8.61 -7.27 9.05
CA THR A 541 9.05 -6.08 9.78
C THR A 541 8.55 -4.84 9.05
N SER A 542 8.28 -3.79 9.83
CA SER A 542 8.00 -2.44 9.35
C SER A 542 8.80 -1.41 10.16
N TRP A 543 9.92 -1.84 10.74
CA TRP A 543 10.57 -1.12 11.83
C TRP A 543 11.04 0.27 11.44
N GLY A 544 11.70 0.43 10.30
CA GLY A 544 12.16 1.78 9.97
C GLY A 544 11.07 2.69 9.42
N LEU A 545 9.81 2.23 9.28
CA LEU A 545 8.69 3.15 9.05
C LEU A 545 8.42 4.01 10.29
N THR A 546 9.05 3.66 11.42
CA THR A 546 9.02 4.41 12.68
C THR A 546 10.40 5.03 12.92
N GLY A 547 10.46 6.37 13.00
CA GLY A 547 11.69 7.10 13.30
C GLY A 547 11.74 7.65 14.72
N LEU A 548 12.46 8.76 14.90
CA LEU A 548 12.66 9.41 16.20
C LEU A 548 11.32 9.82 16.82
N GLY A 549 11.21 9.68 18.14
CA GLY A 549 9.99 10.05 18.87
C GLY A 549 8.73 9.27 18.44
N ARG A 550 8.88 8.09 17.81
CA ARG A 550 7.80 7.23 17.30
C ARG A 550 6.98 7.85 16.16
N LEU A 551 7.49 8.89 15.50
CA LEU A 551 6.84 9.48 14.33
C LEU A 551 7.09 8.59 13.10
N HIS A 552 6.14 8.58 12.16
CA HIS A 552 6.34 7.85 10.91
C HIS A 552 7.31 8.53 9.96
N ALA A 553 8.12 7.72 9.29
CA ALA A 553 9.11 8.12 8.29
C ALA A 553 8.51 8.77 7.05
N VAL A 554 7.30 8.38 6.63
CA VAL A 554 6.66 8.88 5.40
C VAL A 554 5.18 9.18 5.65
N GLU A 555 4.61 10.11 4.89
CA GLU A 555 3.18 10.41 4.91
C GLU A 555 2.35 9.22 4.43
N GLY A 556 1.09 9.19 4.86
CA GLY A 556 0.14 8.14 4.49
C GLY A 556 0.13 6.95 5.45
N LEU A 557 1.03 6.94 6.43
CA LEU A 557 1.03 6.02 7.57
C LEU A 557 0.46 6.75 8.79
N SER A 558 -0.57 6.17 9.40
CA SER A 558 -1.25 6.74 10.56
C SER A 558 -0.47 6.50 11.85
N GLU A 559 -0.16 7.57 12.58
CA GLU A 559 0.68 7.51 13.79
C GLU A 559 0.18 6.49 14.81
N PRO A 560 1.09 5.73 15.46
CA PRO A 560 0.70 4.82 16.52
C PRO A 560 0.12 5.65 17.67
N THR A 561 -1.17 5.51 17.92
CA THR A 561 -1.81 6.10 19.10
C THR A 561 -1.18 5.46 20.33
N SER A 562 -0.43 6.24 21.11
CA SER A 562 0.25 5.75 22.31
C SER A 562 -0.78 5.14 23.29
N PRO A 563 -0.60 3.90 23.81
CA PRO A 563 -1.61 3.26 24.65
C PRO A 563 -1.74 3.79 26.09
N SER A 564 -1.11 4.91 26.46
CA SER A 564 -1.01 5.29 27.88
C SER A 564 -0.83 6.79 28.12
N SER A 565 -1.95 7.51 28.17
CA SER A 565 -2.11 8.74 28.97
C SER A 565 -3.60 8.95 29.25
N PRO A 566 -4.11 8.57 30.43
CA PRO A 566 -5.47 8.92 30.82
C PRO A 566 -5.50 10.41 31.22
N GLY A 567 -6.22 11.24 30.47
CA GLY A 567 -6.73 12.51 30.99
C GLY A 567 -6.15 13.82 30.47
N LEU A 568 -5.75 13.91 29.20
CA LEU A 568 -5.58 15.20 28.53
C LEU A 568 -6.25 15.15 27.15
N GLU A 569 -7.51 15.56 27.09
CA GLU A 569 -8.19 15.92 25.85
C GLU A 569 -7.44 17.10 25.21
N LEU A 570 -6.60 16.79 24.22
CA LEU A 570 -6.13 17.81 23.28
C LEU A 570 -7.31 18.17 22.37
N THR A 571 -8.04 19.23 22.72
CA THR A 571 -8.88 19.94 21.77
C THR A 571 -8.02 20.35 20.56
N PRO A 572 -8.42 20.04 19.31
CA PRO A 572 -7.69 20.49 18.14
C PRO A 572 -7.59 22.01 18.13
N GLY A 573 -6.38 22.55 18.23
CA GLY A 573 -6.11 23.98 18.16
C GLY A 573 -6.41 24.56 16.76
N PRO A 574 -6.48 25.90 16.63
CA PRO A 574 -6.96 26.64 15.45
C PRO A 574 -6.01 26.64 14.22
N GLN A 575 -5.25 25.56 14.00
CA GLN A 575 -4.26 25.47 12.93
C GLN A 575 -4.84 25.08 11.54
N ASN A 576 -6.17 24.96 11.43
CA ASN A 576 -6.88 24.77 10.17
C ASN A 576 -7.60 26.04 9.66
N GLN A 577 -7.53 27.16 10.40
CA GLN A 577 -8.20 28.41 10.00
C GLN A 577 -7.62 28.95 8.68
N TRP A 578 -6.30 28.89 8.50
CA TRP A 578 -5.65 29.35 7.26
C TRP A 578 -6.03 28.52 6.02
N LEU A 579 -6.37 27.23 6.20
CA LEU A 579 -6.86 26.32 5.15
C LEU A 579 -8.30 26.68 4.71
N MET A 580 -9.10 27.23 5.63
CA MET A 580 -10.44 27.76 5.33
C MET A 580 -10.36 29.17 4.73
N ASP A 581 -9.45 30.02 5.22
CA ASP A 581 -9.25 31.39 4.73
C ASP A 581 -8.63 31.40 3.31
N ALA A 582 -7.68 30.50 3.02
CA ALA A 582 -7.13 30.32 1.67
C ALA A 582 -8.17 29.76 0.68
N LYS A 583 -9.15 28.99 1.17
CA LYS A 583 -10.27 28.50 0.37
C LYS A 583 -11.30 29.60 0.10
N PHE A 584 -11.54 30.47 1.09
CA PHE A 584 -12.48 31.58 0.99
C PHE A 584 -12.02 32.72 0.07
N GLU A 585 -10.71 32.96 -0.06
CA GLU A 585 -10.15 33.96 -1.00
C GLU A 585 -10.09 33.44 -2.45
N ALA A 586 -9.91 32.14 -2.67
CA ALA A 586 -9.92 31.54 -4.01
C ALA A 586 -11.32 31.58 -4.68
N ASP A 587 -12.38 31.60 -3.88
CA ASP A 587 -13.77 31.66 -4.36
C ASP A 587 -14.25 33.10 -4.67
N LYS A 588 -13.42 34.14 -4.47
CA LYS A 588 -13.76 35.53 -4.81
C LYS A 588 -13.36 35.97 -6.22
N GLU A 589 -12.57 35.16 -6.93
CA GLU A 589 -12.08 35.46 -8.28
C GLU A 589 -12.68 34.56 -9.39
N LEU A 590 -13.79 33.89 -9.10
CA LEU A 590 -14.72 33.27 -10.07
C LEU A 590 -16.11 33.89 -9.90
#